data_AF-A0A0K3CFU1-F1
#
_entry.id   AF-A0A0K3CFU1-F1
#
_cell.length_a   1.000
_cell.length_b   1.000
_cell.length_c   1.000
_cell.angle_alpha   90.00
_cell.angle_beta   90.00
_cell.angle_gamma   90.00
#
_symmetry.space_group_name_H-M   'P 1'
#
loop_
_entity.id
_entity.type
_entity.pdbx_description
1 polymer ?
#
loop_
_entity_poly.entity_id
_entity_poly.type
_entity_poly.pdbx_seq_one_letter_code
_entity_poly.pdbx_strand_id
1 'polypeptide(L)'
;MPAGRTPAAAASALRAFARAARPQPVAAACCAPASASASCSRPFTTSRLARAEPPSSSSSSPPSRPTSAPAPINERGTQLYAPSPSTQHAYLSELVAPLDIPHPDLLTATLAEKALTHKSGVDKGTTYSRRERRGESPRSPQEQGGKQGHNEKLAFIGRRVLRLHFTQFLFSRLSASHPHLLSQLLTNTALSSLSINSILDTKTLGATVGMAWRLQEGLRWRAVRGPDGEMSGLWKCRGSAVEGVVGVVYTTQGIHTTQRLFDEMIYPHLAIPNSVAKALGQSAPASPVAPAIEEDVPLRAAAQA
;
A
#
# COMPACT_ATOMS: atom_id res chain seq x y z
N MET A 1 -33.02 -27.75 31.54
CA MET A 1 -33.66 -26.42 31.50
C MET A 1 -32.58 -25.34 31.63
N PRO A 2 -31.92 -24.89 30.54
CA PRO A 2 -30.95 -23.81 30.62
C PRO A 2 -31.66 -22.44 30.52
N ALA A 3 -31.28 -21.53 31.43
CA ALA A 3 -31.87 -20.19 31.57
C ALA A 3 -31.49 -19.28 30.39
N GLY A 4 -32.51 -18.62 29.81
CA GLY A 4 -32.36 -17.69 28.70
C GLY A 4 -31.62 -16.41 29.10
N ARG A 5 -30.59 -16.05 28.32
CA ARG A 5 -29.92 -14.75 28.39
C ARG A 5 -30.81 -13.70 27.73
N THR A 6 -31.12 -12.63 28.45
CA THR A 6 -31.98 -11.53 27.98
C THR A 6 -31.22 -10.53 27.10
N PRO A 7 -31.89 -9.92 26.09
CA PRO A 7 -31.28 -9.02 25.09
C PRO A 7 -30.84 -7.64 25.62
N ALA A 8 -31.02 -7.36 26.92
CA ALA A 8 -30.71 -6.06 27.51
C ALA A 8 -29.19 -5.80 27.66
N ALA A 9 -28.35 -6.83 27.72
CA ALA A 9 -26.90 -6.68 27.90
C ALA A 9 -26.18 -6.18 26.62
N ALA A 10 -26.71 -6.48 25.44
CA ALA A 10 -26.08 -6.10 24.16
C ALA A 10 -26.19 -4.59 23.86
N ALA A 11 -27.25 -3.93 24.32
CA ALA A 11 -27.47 -2.50 24.07
C ALA A 11 -26.53 -1.58 24.89
N SER A 12 -26.00 -2.06 26.02
CA SER A 12 -25.12 -1.27 26.89
C SER A 12 -23.67 -1.19 26.37
N ALA A 13 -23.20 -2.20 25.65
CA ALA A 13 -21.85 -2.23 25.08
C ALA A 13 -21.69 -1.23 23.92
N LEU A 14 -22.73 -1.01 23.11
CA LEU A 14 -22.70 -0.06 21.99
C LEU A 14 -22.70 1.41 22.43
N ARG A 15 -23.29 1.75 23.58
CA ARG A 15 -23.24 3.14 24.12
C ARG A 15 -21.88 3.50 24.73
N ALA A 16 -21.11 2.51 25.21
CA ALA A 16 -19.78 2.74 25.76
C ALA A 16 -18.76 3.14 24.68
N PHE A 17 -18.85 2.56 23.47
CA PHE A 17 -17.96 2.89 22.36
C PHE A 17 -18.20 4.29 21.77
N ALA A 18 -19.45 4.77 21.76
CA ALA A 18 -19.78 6.08 21.21
C ALA A 18 -19.24 7.27 22.04
N ARG A 19 -18.90 7.07 23.33
CA ARG A 19 -18.35 8.13 24.20
C ARG A 19 -16.82 8.27 24.12
N ALA A 20 -16.10 7.25 23.65
CA ALA A 20 -14.63 7.27 23.55
C ALA A 20 -14.11 8.02 22.31
N ALA A 21 -14.99 8.43 21.38
CA ALA A 21 -14.60 9.07 20.12
C ALA A 21 -14.74 10.61 20.10
N ARG A 22 -15.03 11.26 21.24
CA ARG A 22 -15.04 12.73 21.30
C ARG A 22 -13.61 13.27 21.51
N PRO A 23 -13.06 14.05 20.55
CA PRO A 23 -11.80 14.76 20.78
C PRO A 23 -12.00 15.80 21.89
N GLN A 24 -11.17 15.72 22.93
CA GLN A 24 -11.09 16.72 23.97
C GLN A 24 -10.42 17.99 23.41
N PRO A 25 -10.97 19.19 23.66
CA PRO A 25 -10.30 20.44 23.32
C PRO A 25 -9.07 20.62 24.23
N VAL A 26 -7.87 20.53 23.66
CA VAL A 26 -6.62 20.87 24.35
C VAL A 26 -6.56 22.39 24.51
N ALA A 27 -6.59 22.84 25.77
CA ALA A 27 -6.37 24.22 26.16
C ALA A 27 -4.94 24.64 25.80
N ALA A 28 -4.82 25.78 25.12
CA ALA A 28 -3.55 26.43 24.81
C ALA A 28 -2.92 26.96 26.11
N ALA A 29 -1.80 26.37 26.52
CA ALA A 29 -0.94 26.93 27.55
C ALA A 29 0.29 27.55 26.89
N CYS A 30 0.30 28.88 26.88
CA CYS A 30 1.44 29.73 26.59
C CYS A 30 2.50 29.56 27.68
N CYS A 31 3.77 29.31 27.32
CA CYS A 31 4.94 29.79 28.05
C CYS A 31 6.22 29.67 27.21
N ALA A 32 7.10 30.65 27.43
CA ALA A 32 8.19 31.13 26.59
C ALA A 32 9.49 30.28 26.67
N PRO A 33 10.57 30.65 25.96
CA PRO A 33 11.71 29.78 25.68
C PRO A 33 12.81 29.89 26.76
N ALA A 34 13.47 28.76 27.04
CA ALA A 34 14.74 28.73 27.76
C ALA A 34 15.82 28.15 26.85
N SER A 35 16.79 29.00 26.53
CA SER A 35 18.08 28.67 25.93
C SER A 35 18.90 27.80 26.87
N ALA A 36 19.46 26.70 26.39
CA ALA A 36 20.65 26.10 26.96
C ALA A 36 21.41 25.28 25.91
N SER A 37 22.57 25.80 25.56
CA SER A 37 23.63 25.14 24.83
C SER A 37 24.13 23.90 25.58
N ALA A 38 24.30 22.79 24.89
CA ALA A 38 25.22 21.74 25.33
C ALA A 38 25.75 20.98 24.10
N SER A 39 27.00 21.31 23.79
CA SER A 39 27.89 20.60 22.89
C SER A 39 28.13 19.19 23.41
N CYS A 40 28.01 18.17 22.56
CA CYS A 40 28.57 16.84 22.81
C CYS A 40 28.98 16.20 21.49
N SER A 41 30.27 16.37 21.22
CA SER A 41 31.09 15.74 20.20
C SER A 41 30.95 14.22 20.22
N ARG A 42 30.73 13.60 19.05
CA ARG A 42 30.93 12.17 18.85
C ARG A 42 32.01 11.94 17.79
N PRO A 43 33.11 11.23 18.10
CA PRO A 43 34.07 10.82 17.10
C PRO A 43 33.53 9.62 16.31
N PHE A 44 33.52 9.73 14.98
CA PHE A 44 33.34 8.61 14.07
C PHE A 44 34.67 7.86 13.94
N THR A 45 34.70 6.61 14.42
CA THR A 45 35.79 5.68 14.18
C THR A 45 35.60 5.03 12.82
N THR A 46 36.35 5.47 11.80
CA THR A 46 36.44 4.80 10.51
C THR A 46 37.44 3.66 10.59
N SER A 47 36.97 2.41 10.60
CA SER A 47 37.83 1.24 10.41
C SER A 47 37.89 0.89 8.92
N ARG A 48 39.04 1.14 8.31
CA ARG A 48 39.34 0.96 6.89
C ARG A 48 40.05 -0.39 6.74
N LEU A 49 39.32 -1.43 6.35
CA LEU A 49 39.92 -2.72 5.97
C LEU A 49 40.40 -2.67 4.53
N ALA A 50 41.64 -3.10 4.35
CA ALA A 50 42.37 -3.19 3.10
C ALA A 50 41.68 -4.10 2.08
N ARG A 51 41.63 -3.66 0.82
CA ARG A 51 41.24 -4.51 -0.32
C ARG A 51 42.41 -4.58 -1.28
N ALA A 52 42.87 -5.81 -1.49
CA ALA A 52 43.94 -6.19 -2.39
C ALA A 52 43.56 -6.01 -3.87
N GLU A 53 44.56 -5.64 -4.67
CA GLU A 53 44.54 -5.58 -6.13
C GLU A 53 44.40 -6.97 -6.77
N PRO A 54 43.74 -7.07 -7.93
CA PRO A 54 44.04 -8.09 -8.91
C PRO A 54 44.62 -7.50 -10.22
N PRO A 55 45.40 -8.30 -10.97
CA PRO A 55 46.20 -7.84 -12.09
C PRO A 55 45.40 -7.67 -13.39
N SER A 56 46.01 -6.84 -14.24
CA SER A 56 45.70 -6.47 -15.61
C SER A 56 45.63 -7.63 -16.60
N SER A 57 44.66 -7.57 -17.52
CA SER A 57 44.77 -8.18 -18.87
C SER A 57 43.74 -7.60 -19.87
N SER A 58 44.29 -7.17 -21.02
CA SER A 58 43.76 -7.13 -22.41
C SER A 58 42.27 -6.79 -22.66
N SER A 59 41.94 -5.63 -23.24
CA SER A 59 42.08 -5.27 -24.69
C SER A 59 41.18 -6.08 -25.64
N SER A 60 39.96 -5.59 -25.89
CA SER A 60 39.28 -5.71 -27.19
C SER A 60 38.14 -4.68 -27.29
N SER A 61 38.22 -3.84 -28.34
CA SER A 61 37.30 -2.74 -28.63
C SER A 61 36.01 -3.21 -29.31
N PRO A 62 34.82 -2.70 -28.95
CA PRO A 62 33.62 -2.82 -29.77
C PRO A 62 33.38 -1.58 -30.65
N PRO A 63 32.63 -1.71 -31.76
CA PRO A 63 32.47 -0.68 -32.77
C PRO A 63 31.53 0.46 -32.34
N SER A 64 31.87 1.65 -32.83
CA SER A 64 31.28 2.96 -32.58
C SER A 64 29.79 3.03 -32.92
N ARG A 65 28.96 3.32 -31.90
CA ARG A 65 27.54 3.66 -32.05
C ARG A 65 27.39 5.20 -32.10
N PRO A 66 26.50 5.77 -32.93
CA PRO A 66 26.38 7.20 -33.12
C PRO A 66 26.05 7.94 -31.81
N THR A 67 26.93 8.87 -31.48
CA THR A 67 26.90 9.76 -30.33
C THR A 67 25.74 10.76 -30.46
N SER A 68 24.58 10.42 -29.92
CA SER A 68 23.55 11.42 -29.61
C SER A 68 24.09 12.30 -28.50
N ALA A 69 24.29 13.58 -28.79
CA ALA A 69 24.77 14.59 -27.85
C ALA A 69 23.98 14.54 -26.52
N PRO A 70 24.65 14.56 -25.35
CA PRO A 70 23.97 14.63 -24.07
C PRO A 70 23.24 15.97 -23.99
N ALA A 71 21.92 15.92 -23.88
CA ALA A 71 21.10 17.10 -23.62
C ALA A 71 21.57 17.78 -22.32
N PRO A 72 21.56 19.12 -22.25
CA PRO A 72 22.03 19.86 -21.09
C PRO A 72 21.21 19.48 -19.85
N ILE A 73 21.93 19.01 -18.83
CA ILE A 73 21.37 18.62 -17.54
C ILE A 73 20.94 19.89 -16.81
N ASN A 74 19.69 20.31 -16.98
CA ASN A 74 19.08 21.29 -16.09
C ASN A 74 18.82 20.60 -14.74
N GLU A 75 19.84 20.64 -13.89
CA GLU A 75 20.17 19.69 -12.82
C GLU A 75 19.33 19.81 -11.54
N ARG A 76 18.23 20.58 -11.56
CA ARG A 76 17.28 20.74 -10.42
C ARG A 76 15.82 20.62 -10.83
N GLY A 77 15.53 19.85 -11.89
CA GLY A 77 14.17 19.63 -12.36
C GLY A 77 13.47 18.45 -11.67
N THR A 78 12.23 18.64 -11.22
CA THR A 78 11.36 17.50 -10.87
C THR A 78 11.03 16.71 -12.13
N GLN A 79 11.40 15.43 -12.20
CA GLN A 79 11.11 14.57 -13.34
C GLN A 79 9.72 13.94 -13.18
N LEU A 80 8.84 14.15 -14.16
CA LEU A 80 7.53 13.49 -14.22
C LEU A 80 7.67 12.15 -14.92
N TYR A 81 7.28 11.08 -14.24
CA TYR A 81 7.09 9.76 -14.83
C TYR A 81 5.59 9.61 -15.10
N ALA A 82 5.22 9.50 -16.37
CA ALA A 82 3.83 9.50 -16.81
C ALA A 82 3.61 8.48 -17.93
N PRO A 83 3.43 7.19 -17.58
CA PRO A 83 2.94 6.20 -18.53
C PRO A 83 1.60 6.62 -19.13
N SER A 84 1.33 6.22 -20.37
CA SER A 84 0.04 6.48 -21.01
C SER A 84 -1.09 5.73 -20.28
N PRO A 85 -2.35 6.24 -20.27
CA PRO A 85 -3.46 5.52 -19.63
C PRO A 85 -3.66 4.09 -20.16
N SER A 86 -3.43 3.85 -21.46
CA SER A 86 -3.44 2.51 -22.04
C SER A 86 -2.33 1.61 -21.50
N THR A 87 -1.13 2.16 -21.27
CA THR A 87 -0.02 1.43 -20.63
C THR A 87 -0.37 1.08 -19.18
N GLN A 88 -0.98 2.00 -18.44
CA GLN A 88 -1.41 1.76 -17.05
C GLN A 88 -2.50 0.70 -16.97
N HIS A 89 -3.45 0.72 -17.90
CA HIS A 89 -4.50 -0.29 -18.02
C HIS A 89 -3.93 -1.67 -18.34
N ALA A 90 -3.12 -1.77 -19.40
CA ALA A 90 -2.47 -3.03 -19.78
C ALA A 90 -1.65 -3.62 -18.62
N TYR A 91 -0.84 -2.78 -17.96
CA TYR A 91 -0.05 -3.18 -16.80
C TYR A 91 -0.92 -3.68 -15.64
N LEU A 92 -2.01 -2.98 -15.30
CA LEU A 92 -2.90 -3.42 -14.22
C LEU A 92 -3.61 -4.73 -14.57
N SER A 93 -4.09 -4.87 -15.81
CA SER A 93 -4.73 -6.10 -16.30
C SER A 93 -3.78 -7.29 -16.26
N GLU A 94 -2.53 -7.12 -16.67
CA GLU A 94 -1.50 -8.16 -16.58
C GLU A 94 -1.20 -8.52 -15.12
N LEU A 95 -1.03 -7.52 -14.25
CA LEU A 95 -0.74 -7.72 -12.84
C LEU A 95 -1.80 -8.60 -12.16
N VAL A 96 -3.08 -8.38 -12.45
CA VAL A 96 -4.18 -9.09 -11.79
C VAL A 96 -4.65 -10.33 -12.54
N ALA A 97 -4.12 -10.60 -13.73
CA ALA A 97 -4.49 -11.75 -14.55
C ALA A 97 -4.41 -13.11 -13.81
N PRO A 98 -3.42 -13.37 -12.92
CA PRO A 98 -3.34 -14.64 -12.19
C PRO A 98 -4.53 -14.93 -11.28
N LEU A 99 -5.30 -13.91 -10.88
CA LEU A 99 -6.35 -14.05 -9.88
C LEU A 99 -7.67 -14.60 -10.44
N ASP A 100 -7.82 -14.83 -11.75
CA ASP A 100 -9.08 -15.25 -12.38
C ASP A 100 -10.28 -14.40 -11.91
N ILE A 101 -10.26 -13.12 -12.30
CA ILE A 101 -11.23 -12.12 -11.85
C ILE A 101 -12.58 -12.34 -12.54
N PRO A 102 -13.72 -12.38 -11.80
CA PRO A 102 -15.04 -12.63 -12.38
C PRO A 102 -15.51 -11.59 -13.40
N HIS A 103 -15.19 -10.31 -13.17
CA HIS A 103 -15.65 -9.19 -13.99
C HIS A 103 -14.47 -8.30 -14.44
N PRO A 104 -13.62 -8.78 -15.37
CA PRO A 104 -12.43 -8.04 -15.81
C PRO A 104 -12.76 -6.73 -16.53
N ASP A 105 -13.95 -6.62 -17.10
CA ASP A 105 -14.49 -5.44 -17.77
C ASP A 105 -14.69 -4.24 -16.82
N LEU A 106 -14.94 -4.50 -15.53
CA LEU A 106 -15.04 -3.44 -14.52
C LEU A 106 -13.71 -2.75 -14.23
N LEU A 107 -12.56 -3.37 -14.59
CA LEU A 107 -11.24 -2.76 -14.52
C LEU A 107 -11.01 -1.86 -15.74
N THR A 108 -11.76 -0.77 -15.79
CA THR A 108 -11.68 0.23 -16.84
C THR A 108 -10.32 0.96 -16.84
N ALA A 109 -9.91 1.48 -18.01
CA ALA A 109 -8.67 2.25 -18.14
C ALA A 109 -8.65 3.50 -17.23
N THR A 110 -9.81 4.08 -16.97
CA THR A 110 -10.02 5.22 -16.06
C THR A 110 -9.67 4.86 -14.61
N LEU A 111 -10.12 3.68 -14.14
CA LEU A 111 -9.79 3.17 -12.82
C LEU A 111 -8.32 2.78 -12.70
N ALA A 112 -7.75 2.16 -13.74
CA ALA A 112 -6.33 1.82 -13.77
C ALA A 112 -5.45 3.08 -13.67
N GLU A 113 -5.74 4.10 -14.48
CA GLU A 113 -5.07 5.40 -14.42
C GLU A 113 -5.18 5.99 -13.01
N LYS A 114 -6.38 5.99 -12.42
CA LYS A 114 -6.61 6.56 -11.10
C LYS A 114 -5.90 5.79 -9.98
N ALA A 115 -5.83 4.47 -10.05
CA ALA A 115 -5.16 3.62 -9.05
C ALA A 115 -3.63 3.77 -9.09
N LEU A 116 -3.08 3.96 -10.29
CA LEU A 116 -1.65 4.04 -10.55
C LEU A 116 -1.13 5.48 -10.66
N THR A 117 -1.98 6.49 -10.42
CA THR A 117 -1.57 7.90 -10.37
C THR A 117 -1.43 8.38 -8.94
N HIS A 118 -0.21 8.68 -8.52
CA HIS A 118 0.06 9.31 -7.23
C HIS A 118 -0.28 10.81 -7.27
N LYS A 119 -0.59 11.41 -6.11
CA LYS A 119 -0.92 12.85 -5.98
C LYS A 119 0.13 13.78 -6.59
N SER A 120 1.42 13.41 -6.56
CA SER A 120 2.50 14.19 -7.16
C SER A 120 2.57 14.10 -8.69
N GLY A 121 1.98 13.06 -9.29
CA GLY A 121 1.90 12.83 -10.73
C GLY A 121 0.72 13.52 -11.41
N VAL A 122 -0.18 14.14 -10.65
CA VAL A 122 -1.29 14.93 -11.20
C VAL A 122 -0.78 16.25 -11.75
N ASP A 123 -1.20 16.60 -12.97
CA ASP A 123 -0.83 17.85 -13.61
C ASP A 123 -1.62 19.01 -13.00
N LYS A 124 -1.01 19.69 -12.02
CA LYS A 124 -1.61 20.85 -11.34
C LYS A 124 -2.05 21.95 -12.32
N GLY A 125 -1.35 22.09 -13.45
CA GLY A 125 -1.72 23.02 -14.51
C GLY A 125 -3.15 22.78 -15.02
N THR A 126 -3.56 21.53 -15.23
CA THR A 126 -4.92 21.24 -15.71
C THR A 126 -6.01 21.58 -14.69
N THR A 127 -5.70 21.51 -13.39
CA THR A 127 -6.69 21.75 -12.33
C THR A 127 -6.92 23.25 -12.09
N TYR A 128 -5.89 24.08 -12.26
CA TYR A 128 -5.98 25.53 -12.06
C TYR A 128 -6.20 26.33 -13.37
N SER A 129 -5.83 25.79 -14.54
CA SER A 129 -5.95 26.51 -15.82
C SER A 129 -7.36 26.50 -16.43
N ARG A 130 -8.39 25.96 -15.75
CA ARG A 130 -9.78 26.05 -16.25
C ARG A 130 -10.30 27.49 -16.38
N ARG A 131 -9.58 28.48 -15.81
CA ARG A 131 -9.98 29.89 -15.84
C ARG A 131 -9.28 30.74 -16.90
N GLU A 132 -8.20 30.28 -17.53
CA GLU A 132 -7.41 31.13 -18.42
C GLU A 132 -7.04 30.41 -19.73
N ARG A 133 -7.38 31.07 -20.84
CA ARG A 133 -6.98 30.81 -22.24
C ARG A 133 -7.85 29.86 -23.08
N ARG A 134 -8.91 30.48 -23.59
CA ARG A 134 -9.53 30.19 -24.90
C ARG A 134 -8.49 30.48 -26.00
N GLY A 135 -7.59 29.54 -26.31
CA GLY A 135 -6.64 29.73 -27.42
C GLY A 135 -5.40 28.82 -27.46
N GLU A 136 -5.19 27.93 -26.49
CA GLU A 136 -4.03 27.03 -26.53
C GLU A 136 -4.29 25.76 -27.37
N SER A 137 -3.36 25.49 -28.29
CA SER A 137 -3.32 24.36 -29.21
C SER A 137 -3.45 23.01 -28.46
N PRO A 138 -4.12 21.99 -29.05
CA PRO A 138 -4.29 20.69 -28.39
C PRO A 138 -2.93 20.07 -28.06
N ARG A 139 -2.64 19.96 -26.75
CA ARG A 139 -1.48 19.22 -26.23
C ARG A 139 -1.55 17.76 -26.68
N SER A 140 -0.38 17.17 -26.88
CA SER A 140 -0.23 15.80 -27.38
C SER A 140 -1.03 14.80 -26.53
N PRO A 141 -1.59 13.73 -27.14
CA PRO A 141 -2.39 12.72 -26.43
C PRO A 141 -1.68 12.10 -25.22
N GLN A 142 -0.34 12.05 -25.24
CA GLN A 142 0.49 11.50 -24.17
C GLN A 142 0.43 12.32 -22.87
N GLU A 143 0.11 13.62 -22.95
CA GLU A 143 -0.09 14.50 -21.78
C GLU A 143 -1.52 14.46 -21.22
N GLN A 144 -2.44 13.67 -21.80
CA GLN A 144 -3.83 13.68 -21.36
C GLN A 144 -4.09 12.88 -20.06
N GLY A 145 -3.11 12.10 -19.58
CA GLY A 145 -3.19 11.40 -18.30
C GLY A 145 -3.11 12.32 -17.08
N GLY A 146 -3.62 11.88 -15.94
CA GLY A 146 -3.66 12.64 -14.68
C GLY A 146 -4.88 13.56 -14.52
N LYS A 147 -5.76 13.64 -15.53
CA LYS A 147 -7.02 14.40 -15.45
C LYS A 147 -8.07 13.72 -14.56
N GLN A 148 -7.95 12.41 -14.40
CA GLN A 148 -8.93 11.58 -13.69
C GLN A 148 -8.74 11.55 -12.17
N GLY A 149 -7.76 12.32 -11.66
CA GLY A 149 -7.42 12.42 -10.25
C GLY A 149 -6.28 11.48 -9.86
N HIS A 150 -6.18 11.22 -8.57
CA HIS A 150 -5.13 10.38 -7.98
C HIS A 150 -5.72 9.29 -7.08
N ASN A 151 -4.86 8.34 -6.70
CA ASN A 151 -5.24 7.14 -5.98
C ASN A 151 -5.61 7.34 -4.50
N GLU A 152 -5.45 8.52 -3.90
CA GLU A 152 -5.69 8.76 -2.46
C GLU A 152 -6.98 8.13 -1.90
N LYS A 153 -8.12 8.24 -2.60
CA LYS A 153 -9.39 7.62 -2.17
C LYS A 153 -9.36 6.09 -2.24
N LEU A 154 -8.78 5.55 -3.31
CA LEU A 154 -8.66 4.09 -3.51
C LEU A 154 -7.66 3.50 -2.50
N ALA A 155 -6.52 4.17 -2.31
CA ALA A 155 -5.51 3.81 -1.32
C ALA A 155 -6.07 3.79 0.11
N PHE A 156 -6.92 4.77 0.45
CA PHE A 156 -7.61 4.79 1.73
C PHE A 156 -8.51 3.57 1.98
N ILE A 157 -9.20 3.09 0.94
CA ILE A 157 -10.01 1.87 1.00
C ILE A 157 -9.09 0.65 1.10
N GLY A 158 -8.11 0.55 0.20
CA GLY A 158 -7.19 -0.59 0.17
C GLY A 158 -6.40 -0.76 1.45
N ARG A 159 -5.98 0.32 2.12
CA ARG A 159 -5.32 0.23 3.44
C ARG A 159 -6.21 -0.43 4.49
N ARG A 160 -7.52 -0.16 4.48
CA ARG A 160 -8.47 -0.80 5.41
C ARG A 160 -8.68 -2.26 5.07
N VAL A 161 -8.85 -2.56 3.77
CA VAL A 161 -9.03 -3.93 3.28
C VAL A 161 -7.80 -4.79 3.59
N LEU A 162 -6.59 -4.26 3.35
CA LEU A 162 -5.34 -4.90 3.73
C LEU A 162 -5.26 -5.19 5.23
N ARG A 163 -5.62 -4.20 6.06
CA ARG A 163 -5.64 -4.39 7.51
C ARG A 163 -6.65 -5.46 7.93
N LEU A 164 -7.83 -5.47 7.32
CA LEU A 164 -8.87 -6.47 7.57
C LEU A 164 -8.36 -7.87 7.25
N HIS A 165 -7.91 -8.10 6.00
CA HIS A 165 -7.43 -9.40 5.53
C HIS A 165 -6.23 -9.90 6.33
N PHE A 166 -5.28 -9.02 6.62
CA PHE A 166 -4.12 -9.42 7.42
C PHE A 166 -4.49 -9.72 8.87
N THR A 167 -5.41 -8.95 9.48
CA THR A 167 -5.90 -9.24 10.83
C THR A 167 -6.60 -10.59 10.87
N GLN A 168 -7.50 -10.85 9.91
CA GLN A 168 -8.21 -12.12 9.78
C GLN A 168 -7.22 -13.28 9.63
N PHE A 169 -6.24 -13.14 8.74
CA PHE A 169 -5.18 -14.12 8.54
C PHE A 169 -4.41 -14.41 9.84
N LEU A 170 -4.01 -13.38 10.59
CA LEU A 170 -3.32 -13.54 11.86
C LEU A 170 -4.19 -14.26 12.90
N PHE A 171 -5.48 -13.93 12.99
CA PHE A 171 -6.41 -14.64 13.88
C PHE A 171 -6.53 -16.12 13.52
N SER A 172 -6.75 -16.43 12.24
CA SER A 172 -6.90 -17.81 11.78
C SER A 172 -5.66 -18.66 12.03
N ARG A 173 -4.46 -18.05 11.99
CA ARG A 173 -3.18 -18.79 12.15
C ARG A 173 -2.67 -18.80 13.58
N LEU A 174 -2.83 -17.72 14.33
CA LEU A 174 -2.14 -17.55 15.63
C LEU A 174 -3.06 -17.65 16.85
N SER A 175 -4.39 -17.59 16.69
CA SER A 175 -5.32 -17.58 17.84
C SER A 175 -5.17 -18.80 18.74
N ALA A 176 -5.02 -20.01 18.15
CA ALA A 176 -4.87 -21.25 18.90
C ALA A 176 -3.43 -21.52 19.34
N SER A 177 -2.44 -21.21 18.48
CA SER A 177 -1.05 -21.62 18.68
C SER A 177 -0.20 -20.59 19.42
N HIS A 178 -0.43 -19.29 19.19
CA HIS A 178 0.40 -18.20 19.69
C HIS A 178 -0.43 -16.97 20.11
N PRO A 179 -1.37 -17.11 21.06
CA PRO A 179 -2.28 -16.03 21.45
C PRO A 179 -1.57 -14.79 22.00
N HIS A 180 -0.43 -14.96 22.70
CA HIS A 180 0.37 -13.83 23.18
C HIS A 180 0.99 -13.01 22.06
N LEU A 181 1.52 -13.68 21.02
CA LEU A 181 2.11 -13.01 19.87
C LEU A 181 1.04 -12.28 19.05
N LEU A 182 -0.14 -12.90 18.88
CA LEU A 182 -1.29 -12.26 18.26
C LEU A 182 -1.70 -10.98 19.01
N SER A 183 -1.80 -11.05 20.34
CA SER A 183 -2.08 -9.88 21.17
C SER A 183 -1.04 -8.77 20.98
N GLN A 184 0.25 -9.12 20.95
CA GLN A 184 1.32 -8.16 20.67
C GLN A 184 1.20 -7.50 19.29
N LEU A 185 0.93 -8.27 18.23
CA LEU A 185 0.77 -7.75 16.86
C LEU A 185 -0.39 -6.73 16.73
N LEU A 186 -1.48 -6.97 17.47
CA LEU A 186 -2.70 -6.16 17.42
C LEU A 186 -2.67 -4.94 18.34
N THR A 187 -2.03 -5.05 19.51
CA THR A 187 -2.05 -4.00 20.55
C THR A 187 -0.79 -3.12 20.58
N ASN A 188 0.34 -3.59 20.04
CA ASN A 188 1.57 -2.81 20.05
C ASN A 188 1.40 -1.48 19.32
N THR A 189 2.07 -0.45 19.86
CA THR A 189 2.12 0.88 19.27
C THR A 189 2.79 0.84 17.89
N ALA A 190 2.46 1.80 17.04
CA ALA A 190 2.98 1.88 15.67
C ALA A 190 4.51 2.01 15.57
N LEU A 191 5.21 2.29 16.68
CA LEU A 191 6.66 2.36 16.74
C LEU A 191 7.33 0.99 16.86
N SER A 192 6.57 -0.06 17.21
CA SER A 192 7.07 -1.43 17.22
C SER A 192 7.10 -1.98 15.81
N SER A 193 8.24 -2.55 15.40
CA SER A 193 8.38 -3.31 14.15
C SER A 193 7.49 -4.55 14.10
N LEU A 194 7.01 -5.00 15.26
CA LEU A 194 6.04 -6.09 15.41
C LEU A 194 4.59 -5.61 15.30
N SER A 195 4.32 -4.31 15.14
CA SER A 195 2.94 -3.84 15.01
C SER A 195 2.41 -4.09 13.60
N ILE A 196 1.12 -4.43 13.50
CA ILE A 196 0.43 -4.54 12.22
C ILE A 196 0.56 -3.27 11.35
N ASN A 197 0.66 -2.10 12.00
CA ASN A 197 0.84 -0.81 11.35
C ASN A 197 2.21 -0.68 10.68
N SER A 198 3.26 -1.22 11.30
CA SER A 198 4.62 -1.17 10.76
C SER A 198 4.79 -2.11 9.57
N ILE A 199 4.21 -3.31 9.65
CA ILE A 199 4.22 -4.30 8.56
C ILE A 199 3.47 -3.78 7.33
N LEU A 200 2.31 -3.15 7.55
CA LEU A 200 1.48 -2.56 6.49
C LEU A 200 1.79 -1.07 6.26
N ASP A 201 2.94 -0.57 6.72
CA ASP A 201 3.32 0.82 6.46
C ASP A 201 3.46 1.04 4.95
N THR A 202 2.96 2.18 4.46
CA THR A 202 2.95 2.49 3.03
C THR A 202 4.36 2.44 2.44
N LYS A 203 5.42 2.88 3.14
CA LYS A 203 6.79 2.77 2.60
C LYS A 203 7.27 1.33 2.57
N THR A 204 6.99 0.54 3.61
CA THR A 204 7.30 -0.89 3.67
C THR A 204 6.62 -1.65 2.54
N LEU A 205 5.32 -1.42 2.32
CA LEU A 205 4.56 -2.01 1.20
C LEU A 205 5.17 -1.64 -0.15
N GLY A 206 5.60 -0.39 -0.33
CA GLY A 206 6.28 -0.01 -1.56
C GLY A 206 7.67 -0.61 -1.72
N ALA A 207 8.36 -0.86 -0.61
CA ALA A 207 9.68 -1.50 -0.54
C ALA A 207 9.65 -2.96 -0.92
N THR A 208 8.62 -3.68 -0.50
CA THR A 208 8.51 -5.11 -0.75
C THR A 208 7.50 -5.42 -1.85
N VAL A 209 6.20 -5.34 -1.56
CA VAL A 209 5.11 -5.69 -2.50
C VAL A 209 5.19 -4.86 -3.78
N GLY A 210 5.33 -3.54 -3.65
CA GLY A 210 5.39 -2.64 -4.80
C GLY A 210 6.65 -2.81 -5.64
N MET A 211 7.75 -3.28 -5.06
CA MET A 211 8.94 -3.68 -5.82
C MET A 211 8.71 -5.00 -6.55
N ALA A 212 8.17 -6.01 -5.87
CA ALA A 212 7.87 -7.33 -6.44
C ALA A 212 6.93 -7.23 -7.65
N TRP A 213 5.93 -6.36 -7.57
CA TRP A 213 5.00 -6.09 -8.66
C TRP A 213 5.57 -5.20 -9.77
N ARG A 214 6.76 -4.61 -9.58
CA ARG A 214 7.39 -3.66 -10.51
C ARG A 214 6.51 -2.42 -10.79
N LEU A 215 5.84 -1.90 -9.76
CA LEU A 215 4.87 -0.79 -9.89
C LEU A 215 5.42 0.45 -10.58
N GLN A 216 6.74 0.67 -10.60
CA GLN A 216 7.36 1.79 -11.31
C GLN A 216 7.05 1.84 -12.81
N GLU A 217 6.66 0.73 -13.43
CA GLU A 217 6.37 0.64 -14.87
C GLU A 217 5.00 1.20 -15.23
N GLY A 218 4.01 1.01 -14.35
CA GLY A 218 2.66 1.57 -14.50
C GLY A 218 2.42 2.85 -13.71
N LEU A 219 3.30 3.23 -12.79
CA LEU A 219 3.08 4.34 -11.87
C LEU A 219 3.30 5.71 -12.53
N ARG A 220 2.28 6.57 -12.44
CA ARG A 220 2.38 8.00 -12.74
C ARG A 220 2.70 8.79 -11.48
N TRP A 221 3.88 9.40 -11.42
CA TRP A 221 4.35 10.15 -10.25
C TRP A 221 5.46 11.14 -10.62
N ARG A 222 5.70 12.12 -9.75
CA ARG A 222 6.80 13.08 -9.90
C ARG A 222 7.90 12.75 -8.91
N ALA A 223 9.10 12.48 -9.41
CA ALA A 223 10.28 12.25 -8.61
C ALA A 223 10.83 13.56 -8.06
N VAL A 224 11.23 13.52 -6.79
CA VAL A 224 11.96 14.59 -6.13
C VAL A 224 13.38 14.11 -5.94
N ARG A 225 14.35 14.75 -6.60
CA ARG A 225 15.76 14.45 -6.40
C ARG A 225 16.28 15.26 -5.21
N GLY A 226 17.01 14.59 -4.32
CA GLY A 226 17.74 15.26 -3.24
C GLY A 226 18.95 16.05 -3.75
N PRO A 227 19.66 16.77 -2.87
CA PRO A 227 20.91 17.46 -3.21
C PRO A 227 21.96 16.52 -3.83
N ASP A 228 21.98 15.26 -3.38
CA ASP A 228 22.91 14.22 -3.84
C ASP A 228 22.43 13.53 -5.14
N GLY A 229 21.34 14.00 -5.74
CA GLY A 229 20.76 13.41 -6.96
C GLY A 229 19.92 12.15 -6.72
N GLU A 230 19.86 11.62 -5.50
CA GLU A 230 19.07 10.43 -5.18
C GLU A 230 17.56 10.67 -5.36
N MET A 231 16.89 9.72 -6.00
CA MET A 231 15.43 9.77 -6.20
C MET A 231 14.71 9.43 -4.90
N SER A 232 14.11 10.45 -4.28
CA SER A 232 13.31 10.28 -3.06
C SER A 232 11.83 10.02 -3.36
N GLY A 233 11.15 9.34 -2.45
CA GLY A 233 9.69 9.21 -2.46
C GLY A 233 9.11 8.05 -3.29
N LEU A 234 9.94 7.32 -4.05
CA LEU A 234 9.47 6.19 -4.88
C LEU A 234 8.76 5.12 -4.05
N TRP A 235 9.33 4.72 -2.91
CA TRP A 235 8.73 3.72 -2.02
C TRP A 235 7.34 4.14 -1.52
N LYS A 236 7.17 5.41 -1.16
CA LYS A 236 5.86 5.92 -0.75
C LYS A 236 4.85 5.88 -1.90
N CYS A 237 5.27 6.26 -3.11
CA CYS A 237 4.39 6.25 -4.27
C CYS A 237 3.99 4.83 -4.68
N ARG A 238 4.94 3.89 -4.68
CA ARG A 238 4.68 2.46 -4.91
C ARG A 238 3.71 1.89 -3.89
N GLY A 239 3.95 2.09 -2.59
CA GLY A 239 3.04 1.54 -1.58
C GLY A 239 1.66 2.16 -1.61
N SER A 240 1.55 3.47 -1.90
CA SER A 240 0.24 4.10 -2.14
C SER A 240 -0.47 3.50 -3.35
N ALA A 241 0.27 3.07 -4.38
CA ALA A 241 -0.29 2.37 -5.53
C ALA A 241 -0.67 0.92 -5.21
N VAL A 242 0.09 0.18 -4.37
CA VAL A 242 -0.35 -1.12 -3.82
C VAL A 242 -1.71 -0.97 -3.14
N GLU A 243 -1.82 -0.01 -2.22
CA GLU A 243 -3.09 0.31 -1.54
C GLU A 243 -4.18 0.70 -2.57
N GLY A 244 -3.83 1.48 -3.60
CA GLY A 244 -4.74 1.88 -4.67
C GLY A 244 -5.29 0.70 -5.48
N VAL A 245 -4.43 -0.24 -5.86
CA VAL A 245 -4.80 -1.47 -6.59
C VAL A 245 -5.72 -2.33 -5.75
N VAL A 246 -5.39 -2.59 -4.48
CA VAL A 246 -6.27 -3.33 -3.57
C VAL A 246 -7.63 -2.63 -3.43
N GLY A 247 -7.63 -1.30 -3.34
CA GLY A 247 -8.85 -0.50 -3.32
C GLY A 247 -9.72 -0.69 -4.55
N VAL A 248 -9.13 -0.66 -5.75
CA VAL A 248 -9.87 -0.91 -7.01
C VAL A 248 -10.45 -2.32 -7.05
N VAL A 249 -9.64 -3.34 -6.77
CA VAL A 249 -10.09 -4.74 -6.77
C VAL A 249 -11.22 -4.94 -5.77
N TYR A 250 -11.13 -4.32 -4.57
CA TYR A 250 -12.22 -4.39 -3.59
C TYR A 250 -13.51 -3.77 -4.12
N THR A 251 -13.43 -2.56 -4.68
CA THR A 251 -14.62 -1.83 -5.13
C THR A 251 -15.27 -2.40 -6.39
N THR A 252 -14.52 -3.15 -7.20
CA THR A 252 -15.02 -3.72 -8.47
C THR A 252 -15.32 -5.21 -8.38
N GLN A 253 -14.52 -5.97 -7.62
CA GLN A 253 -14.57 -7.43 -7.55
C GLN A 253 -14.97 -7.98 -6.18
N GLY A 254 -15.11 -7.12 -5.17
CA GLY A 254 -15.57 -7.49 -3.83
C GLY A 254 -14.51 -8.09 -2.91
N ILE A 255 -15.00 -8.56 -1.74
CA ILE A 255 -14.15 -9.01 -0.63
C ILE A 255 -13.44 -10.34 -0.92
N HIS A 256 -14.10 -11.28 -1.61
CA HIS A 256 -13.52 -12.59 -1.90
C HIS A 256 -12.32 -12.50 -2.85
N THR A 257 -12.45 -11.72 -3.93
CA THR A 257 -11.35 -11.51 -4.88
C THR A 257 -10.17 -10.79 -4.22
N THR A 258 -10.43 -9.84 -3.33
CA THR A 258 -9.34 -9.18 -2.59
C THR A 258 -8.69 -10.04 -1.52
N GLN A 259 -9.41 -11.01 -0.96
CA GLN A 259 -8.80 -12.02 -0.07
C GLN A 259 -7.82 -12.89 -0.88
N ARG A 260 -8.21 -13.37 -2.07
CA ARG A 260 -7.28 -14.12 -2.96
C ARG A 260 -6.07 -13.27 -3.36
N LEU A 261 -6.29 -12.02 -3.77
CA LEU A 261 -5.21 -11.06 -4.04
C LEU A 261 -4.26 -10.96 -2.84
N PHE A 262 -4.80 -10.89 -1.62
CA PHE A 262 -3.99 -10.82 -0.42
C PHE A 262 -3.17 -12.09 -0.22
N ASP A 263 -3.80 -13.27 -0.26
CA ASP A 263 -3.16 -14.55 0.02
C ASP A 263 -2.11 -14.94 -1.03
N GLU A 264 -2.41 -14.72 -2.32
CA GLU A 264 -1.58 -15.17 -3.43
C GLU A 264 -0.50 -14.16 -3.85
N MET A 265 -0.77 -12.86 -3.72
CA MET A 265 0.12 -11.84 -4.30
C MET A 265 0.72 -10.85 -3.31
N ILE A 266 0.11 -10.64 -2.14
CA ILE A 266 0.57 -9.63 -1.17
C ILE A 266 1.34 -10.30 -0.04
N TYR A 267 0.71 -11.27 0.62
CA TYR A 267 1.27 -11.99 1.76
C TYR A 267 2.68 -12.56 1.49
N PRO A 268 2.97 -13.20 0.34
CA PRO A 268 4.31 -13.73 0.04
C PRO A 268 5.42 -12.68 0.00
N HIS A 269 5.06 -11.39 -0.14
CA HIS A 269 5.99 -10.29 -0.26
C HIS A 269 5.94 -9.33 0.95
N LEU A 270 5.19 -9.64 2.00
CA LEU A 270 5.20 -8.79 3.20
C LEU A 270 6.51 -8.94 3.98
N ALA A 271 7.04 -7.83 4.49
CA ALA A 271 8.19 -7.82 5.40
C ALA A 271 7.76 -8.27 6.81
N ILE A 272 7.48 -9.55 6.96
CA ILE A 272 7.06 -10.13 8.24
C ILE A 272 8.31 -10.38 9.11
N PRO A 273 8.34 -9.88 10.37
CA PRO A 273 9.44 -10.17 11.29
C PRO A 273 9.64 -11.68 11.49
N ASN A 274 10.90 -12.13 11.57
CA ASN A 274 11.25 -13.56 11.64
C ASN A 274 10.52 -14.34 12.75
N SER A 275 10.28 -13.71 13.91
CA SER A 275 9.52 -14.30 15.01
C SER A 275 8.08 -14.62 14.60
N VAL A 276 7.43 -13.70 13.89
CA VAL A 276 6.07 -13.86 13.37
C VAL A 276 6.04 -14.87 12.22
N ALA A 277 6.99 -14.79 11.29
CA ALA A 277 7.09 -15.75 10.19
C ALA A 277 7.26 -17.20 10.70
N LYS A 278 8.10 -17.41 11.71
CA LYS A 278 8.29 -18.72 12.35
C LYS A 278 7.00 -19.23 12.98
N ALA A 279 6.29 -18.39 13.73
CA ALA A 279 5.01 -18.77 14.34
C ALA A 279 3.93 -19.11 13.28
N LEU A 280 3.89 -18.35 12.19
CA LEU A 280 2.98 -18.59 11.07
C LEU A 280 3.26 -19.91 10.34
N GLY A 281 4.53 -20.31 10.22
CA GLY A 281 4.95 -21.59 9.63
C GLY A 281 4.73 -22.80 10.55
N GLN A 282 4.75 -22.60 11.87
CA GLN A 282 4.49 -23.65 12.86
C GLN A 282 2.99 -23.91 13.08
N SER A 283 2.15 -22.90 12.80
CA SER A 283 0.72 -23.10 12.81
C SER A 283 0.34 -24.07 11.69
N ALA A 284 -0.11 -25.26 12.05
CA ALA A 284 -0.72 -26.17 11.09
C ALA A 284 -1.85 -25.41 10.36
N PRO A 285 -2.09 -25.64 9.06
CA PRO A 285 -3.33 -25.19 8.44
C PRO A 285 -4.46 -25.69 9.33
N ALA A 286 -5.17 -24.75 9.97
CA ALA A 286 -6.37 -25.08 10.72
C ALA A 286 -7.20 -25.92 9.76
N SER A 287 -7.34 -27.21 10.09
CA SER A 287 -8.12 -28.13 9.27
C SER A 287 -9.44 -27.41 9.01
N PRO A 288 -9.87 -27.26 7.75
CA PRO A 288 -11.08 -26.50 7.45
C PRO A 288 -12.18 -27.11 8.30
N VAL A 289 -12.56 -26.39 9.35
CA VAL A 289 -13.72 -26.75 10.15
C VAL A 289 -14.84 -26.56 9.15
N ALA A 290 -15.23 -27.66 8.51
CA ALA A 290 -16.35 -27.67 7.60
C ALA A 290 -17.45 -26.92 8.34
N PRO A 291 -17.98 -25.82 7.79
CA PRO A 291 -19.11 -25.16 8.43
C PRO A 291 -20.13 -26.27 8.61
N ALA A 292 -20.54 -26.51 9.86
CA ALA A 292 -21.65 -27.39 10.13
C ALA A 292 -22.84 -26.70 9.45
N ILE A 293 -23.10 -27.09 8.19
CA ILE A 293 -24.31 -26.76 7.48
C ILE A 293 -25.36 -27.56 8.23
N GLU A 294 -25.94 -26.98 9.28
CA GLU A 294 -27.25 -27.35 9.78
C GLU A 294 -28.27 -27.02 8.68
N GLU A 295 -28.25 -27.80 7.60
CA GLU A 295 -29.40 -27.96 6.72
C GLU A 295 -30.36 -28.90 7.45
N ASP A 296 -31.27 -28.35 8.25
CA ASP A 296 -32.63 -28.87 8.33
C ASP A 296 -33.58 -27.86 9.01
N VAL A 297 -33.95 -26.80 8.29
CA VAL A 297 -35.19 -26.07 8.62
C VAL A 297 -36.20 -26.40 7.52
N PRO A 298 -37.06 -27.43 7.71
CA PRO A 298 -38.10 -27.73 6.76
C PRO A 298 -39.06 -26.55 6.67
N LEU A 299 -39.14 -25.95 5.47
CA LEU A 299 -40.22 -25.05 5.09
C LEU A 299 -41.54 -25.81 5.22
N ARG A 300 -42.19 -25.71 6.38
CA ARG A 300 -43.59 -26.10 6.54
C ARG A 300 -44.44 -25.19 5.65
N ALA A 301 -44.93 -25.79 4.57
CA ALA A 301 -46.04 -25.29 3.80
C ALA A 301 -47.24 -25.01 4.72
N ALA A 302 -47.55 -23.73 4.93
CA ALA A 302 -48.84 -23.30 5.45
C ALA A 302 -49.74 -22.98 4.24
N ALA A 303 -50.36 -24.04 3.71
CA ALA A 303 -51.64 -23.95 3.02
C ALA A 303 -52.73 -24.06 4.09
N GLN A 304 -53.65 -23.08 4.13
CA GLN A 304 -54.95 -22.95 4.83
C GLN A 304 -55.12 -21.46 5.17
N ALA A 305 -56.13 -20.70 4.73
CA ALA A 305 -57.42 -20.98 4.11
C ALA A 305 -57.82 -19.78 3.23
#